data_AF-A0A1J4JKC2-F1
#
_entry.id   AF-A0A1J4JKC2-F1
#
_cell.length_a   1.000
_cell.length_b   1.000
_cell.length_c   1.000
_cell.angle_alpha   90.00
_cell.angle_beta   90.00
_cell.angle_gamma   90.00
#
_symmetry.space_group_name_H-M   'P 1'
#
loop_
_entity.id
_entity.type
_entity.pdbx_description
1 polymer ?
#
loop_
_entity_poly.entity_id
_entity_poly.type
_entity_poly.pdbx_seq_one_letter_code
_entity_poly.pdbx_strand_id
1 'polypeptide(L)'
;MSNSSMPPLPQTFLGAAMGRFVTDAFFKGANFKEIPIDFVDFVLSAVQGGTSYVAYRVGCDAVAAISPEFKERLNDKSKNQLPVYIAGGAAGAAFATIINYPISVVRSKRTNEKVSFSLKSFQMYYFDRVFAFMGFAASMDQIIPHLKPTNNSLHYWAQSHFLLQMSHFAGNLCEYPVYYIQNGTPFSLYMKNHLNSLTRRMFNSDFSCFFKKKLSGIPYM
;
A
#
# COMPACT_ATOMS: atom_id res chain seq x y z
N MET A 1 4.33 -16.82 -8.79
CA MET A 1 5.04 -15.76 -9.55
C MET A 1 6.45 -16.26 -9.79
N SER A 2 6.84 -16.50 -11.04
CA SER A 2 8.25 -16.75 -11.35
C SER A 2 9.04 -15.46 -11.08
N ASN A 3 10.23 -15.59 -10.49
CA ASN A 3 11.05 -14.50 -9.95
C ASN A 3 11.66 -13.54 -11.00
N SER A 4 11.13 -13.44 -12.22
CA SER A 4 11.75 -12.66 -13.31
C SER A 4 11.04 -11.36 -13.69
N SER A 5 9.95 -10.95 -13.02
CA SER A 5 9.17 -9.78 -13.47
C SER A 5 8.92 -8.67 -12.44
N MET A 6 9.37 -8.82 -11.18
CA MET A 6 9.27 -7.75 -10.20
C MET A 6 10.59 -6.98 -10.10
N PRO A 7 10.58 -5.66 -10.32
CA PRO A 7 11.74 -4.82 -10.07
C PRO A 7 12.34 -5.04 -8.69
N PRO A 8 13.66 -4.79 -8.53
CA PRO A 8 14.30 -4.98 -7.24
C PRO A 8 13.66 -4.05 -6.19
N LEU A 9 13.79 -4.46 -4.93
CA LEU A 9 13.10 -3.82 -3.81
C LEU A 9 13.40 -2.31 -3.69
N PRO A 10 14.67 -1.84 -3.85
CA PRO A 10 14.98 -0.41 -3.79
C PRO A 10 14.28 0.41 -4.87
N GLN A 11 14.24 -0.07 -6.11
CA GLN A 11 13.57 0.60 -7.23
C GLN A 11 12.06 0.62 -7.03
N THR A 12 11.50 -0.43 -6.43
CA THR A 12 10.08 -0.48 -6.07
C THR A 12 9.75 0.54 -4.99
N PHE A 13 10.56 0.63 -3.94
CA PHE A 13 10.43 1.61 -2.87
C PHE A 13 10.55 3.04 -3.42
N LEU A 14 11.62 3.33 -4.15
CA LEU A 14 11.89 4.66 -4.70
C LEU A 14 10.83 5.08 -5.71
N GLY A 15 10.41 4.17 -6.60
CA GLY A 15 9.35 4.43 -7.56
C GLY A 15 8.05 4.82 -6.88
N ALA A 16 7.64 4.08 -5.86
CA ALA A 16 6.46 4.38 -5.06
C ALA A 16 6.59 5.69 -4.25
N ALA A 17 7.76 5.96 -3.68
CA ALA A 17 8.02 7.20 -2.96
C ALA A 17 7.94 8.43 -3.88
N MET A 18 8.59 8.37 -5.04
CA MET A 18 8.51 9.44 -6.06
C MET A 18 7.10 9.61 -6.60
N GLY A 19 6.38 8.50 -6.83
CA GLY A 19 4.98 8.54 -7.25
C GLY A 19 4.09 9.26 -6.24
N ARG A 20 4.30 9.00 -4.95
CA ARG A 20 3.60 9.66 -3.86
C ARG A 20 3.96 11.14 -3.74
N PHE A 21 5.24 11.48 -3.87
CA PHE A 21 5.71 12.86 -3.86
C PHE A 21 5.00 13.70 -4.94
N VAL A 22 5.05 13.23 -6.20
CA VAL A 22 4.45 13.95 -7.34
C VAL A 22 2.94 14.03 -7.23
N THR A 23 2.29 12.95 -6.80
CA THR A 23 0.83 12.96 -6.58
C THR A 23 0.44 13.97 -5.53
N ASP A 24 1.13 13.97 -4.38
CA ASP A 24 0.80 14.89 -3.29
C ASP A 24 1.04 16.33 -3.74
N ALA A 25 2.10 16.61 -4.49
CA ALA A 25 2.38 17.93 -5.05
C ALA A 25 1.27 18.38 -6.02
N PHE A 26 0.87 17.50 -6.94
CA PHE A 26 -0.21 17.76 -7.91
C PHE A 26 -1.53 18.08 -7.21
N PHE A 27 -1.96 17.24 -6.25
CA PHE A 27 -3.23 17.45 -5.56
C PHE A 27 -3.20 18.62 -4.58
N LYS A 28 -2.05 19.00 -3.98
CA LYS A 28 -1.97 20.25 -3.22
C LYS A 28 -2.09 21.46 -4.15
N GLY A 29 -1.44 21.45 -5.32
CA GLY A 29 -1.51 22.53 -6.31
C GLY A 29 -2.89 22.68 -6.97
N ALA A 30 -3.51 21.56 -7.36
CA ALA A 30 -4.83 21.54 -8.01
C ALA A 30 -5.98 22.02 -7.09
N ASN A 31 -5.77 22.00 -5.77
CA ASN A 31 -6.73 22.53 -4.82
C ASN A 31 -6.69 24.07 -4.68
N PHE A 32 -5.88 24.78 -5.48
CA PHE A 32 -5.78 26.25 -5.54
C PHE A 32 -5.64 26.97 -4.18
N LYS A 33 -5.22 26.25 -3.14
CA LYS A 33 -4.90 26.87 -1.86
C LYS A 33 -3.45 27.34 -1.96
N GLU A 34 -3.21 28.62 -1.68
CA GLU A 34 -1.87 29.19 -1.47
C GLU A 34 -1.24 28.59 -0.20
N ILE A 35 -1.00 27.28 -0.21
CA ILE A 35 -0.35 26.57 0.89
C ILE A 35 1.13 26.55 0.56
N PRO A 36 2.01 27.11 1.42
CA PRO A 36 3.44 27.00 1.24
C PRO A 36 3.83 25.52 1.12
N ILE A 37 4.69 25.22 0.15
CA ILE A 37 5.19 23.86 -0.10
C ILE A 37 5.99 23.42 1.14
N ASP A 38 5.38 22.61 2.01
CA ASP A 38 6.13 21.90 3.07
C ASP A 38 6.83 20.69 2.44
N PHE A 39 8.04 20.95 1.95
CA PHE A 39 8.90 19.93 1.34
C PHE A 39 9.20 18.77 2.30
N VAL A 40 9.35 19.06 3.61
CA VAL A 40 9.62 18.02 4.62
C VAL A 40 8.40 17.11 4.74
N ASP A 41 7.19 17.66 4.83
CA ASP A 41 5.96 16.87 4.83
C ASP A 41 5.83 16.01 3.55
N PHE A 42 6.16 16.55 2.38
CA PHE A 42 6.15 15.79 1.13
C PHE A 42 7.13 14.61 1.14
N VAL A 43 8.37 14.83 1.60
CA VAL A 43 9.38 13.77 1.70
C VAL A 43 8.95 12.70 2.71
N LEU A 44 8.44 13.11 3.87
CA LEU A 44 7.93 12.16 4.87
C LEU A 44 6.73 11.36 4.33
N SER A 45 5.81 12.00 3.61
CA SER A 45 4.69 11.34 2.92
C SER A 45 5.18 10.35 1.86
N ALA A 46 6.20 10.73 1.09
CA ALA A 46 6.82 9.90 0.08
C ALA A 46 7.45 8.63 0.68
N VAL A 47 8.21 8.76 1.76
CA VAL A 47 8.81 7.62 2.48
C VAL A 47 7.73 6.68 3.03
N GLN A 48 6.64 7.23 3.58
CA GLN A 48 5.51 6.41 4.04
C GLN A 48 4.82 5.65 2.90
N GLY A 49 4.67 6.31 1.74
CA GLY A 49 4.15 5.71 0.52
C GLY A 49 5.03 4.57 0.03
N GLY A 50 6.34 4.82 -0.10
CA GLY A 50 7.34 3.82 -0.51
C GLY A 50 7.35 2.61 0.43
N THR A 51 7.39 2.85 1.73
CA THR A 51 7.35 1.80 2.77
C THR A 51 6.09 0.96 2.65
N SER A 52 4.92 1.60 2.56
CA SER A 52 3.64 0.88 2.46
C SER A 52 3.57 -0.01 1.22
N TYR A 53 4.21 0.41 0.12
CA TYR A 53 4.22 -0.33 -1.14
C TYR A 53 5.09 -1.59 -1.09
N VAL A 54 6.21 -1.55 -0.34
CA VAL A 54 7.13 -2.70 -0.23
C VAL A 54 6.89 -3.59 0.99
N ALA A 55 6.14 -3.09 1.98
CA ALA A 55 6.00 -3.72 3.29
C ALA A 55 5.55 -5.19 3.23
N TYR A 56 4.51 -5.50 2.46
CA TYR A 56 4.03 -6.88 2.35
C TYR A 56 5.09 -7.83 1.76
N ARG A 57 5.80 -7.39 0.72
CA ARG A 57 6.89 -8.19 0.10
C ARG A 57 8.02 -8.44 1.10
N VAL A 58 8.47 -7.40 1.79
CA VAL A 58 9.51 -7.51 2.82
C VAL A 58 9.06 -8.44 3.95
N GLY A 59 7.80 -8.33 4.38
CA GLY A 59 7.21 -9.22 5.39
C GLY A 59 7.22 -10.67 4.96
N CYS A 60 6.74 -10.97 3.74
CA CYS A 60 6.78 -12.32 3.18
C CYS A 60 8.22 -12.86 3.07
N ASP A 61 9.16 -12.06 2.56
CA ASP A 61 10.57 -12.47 2.43
C ASP A 61 11.19 -12.78 3.80
N ALA A 62 10.89 -11.98 4.83
CA ALA A 62 11.36 -12.20 6.19
C ALA A 62 10.79 -13.49 6.81
N VAL A 63 9.49 -13.75 6.66
CA VAL A 63 8.87 -14.99 7.16
C VAL A 63 9.36 -16.20 6.38
N ALA A 64 9.54 -16.09 5.06
CA ALA A 64 10.07 -17.15 4.22
C ALA A 64 11.53 -17.52 4.53
N ALA A 65 12.31 -16.58 5.07
CA ALA A 65 13.68 -16.84 5.51
C ALA A 65 13.77 -17.74 6.74
N ILE A 66 12.74 -17.74 7.60
CA ILE A 66 12.71 -18.48 8.86
C ILE A 66 11.75 -19.68 8.87
N SER A 67 10.80 -19.75 7.93
CA SER A 67 9.82 -20.83 7.82
C SER A 67 9.84 -21.45 6.42
N PRO A 68 10.44 -22.65 6.26
CA PRO A 68 10.42 -23.40 5.00
C PRO A 68 9.00 -23.72 4.53
N GLU A 69 8.08 -24.04 5.45
CA GLU A 69 6.69 -24.32 5.12
C GLU A 69 6.00 -23.07 4.55
N PHE A 70 6.20 -21.90 5.17
CA PHE A 70 5.67 -20.65 4.63
C PHE A 70 6.24 -20.36 3.24
N LYS A 71 7.56 -20.54 3.07
CA LYS A 71 8.24 -20.34 1.77
C LYS A 71 7.66 -21.26 0.69
N GLU A 72 7.35 -22.50 1.04
CA GLU A 72 6.73 -23.45 0.11
C GLU A 72 5.32 -22.98 -0.28
N ARG A 73 4.48 -22.63 0.70
CA ARG A 73 3.12 -22.10 0.45
C ARG A 73 3.12 -20.80 -0.35
N LEU A 74 4.09 -19.92 -0.11
CA LEU A 74 4.24 -18.66 -0.85
C LEU A 74 4.52 -18.90 -2.34
N ASN A 75 5.30 -19.94 -2.66
CA ASN A 75 5.69 -20.27 -4.03
C ASN A 75 4.66 -21.14 -4.75
N ASP A 76 3.99 -22.04 -4.03
CA ASP A 76 3.00 -22.96 -4.58
C ASP A 76 1.56 -22.48 -4.34
N LYS A 77 0.95 -21.93 -5.39
CA LYS A 77 -0.42 -21.41 -5.36
C LYS A 77 -1.50 -22.50 -5.30
N SER A 78 -1.15 -23.77 -5.51
CA SER A 78 -2.11 -24.88 -5.32
C SER A 78 -2.37 -25.17 -3.85
N LYS A 79 -1.45 -24.79 -2.94
CA LYS A 79 -1.62 -24.94 -1.50
C LYS A 79 -2.52 -23.84 -0.93
N ASN A 80 -3.11 -24.12 0.23
CA ASN A 80 -3.85 -23.13 1.00
C ASN A 80 -2.98 -21.89 1.28
N GLN A 81 -3.38 -20.76 0.70
CA GLN A 81 -2.71 -19.46 0.80
C GLN A 81 -3.12 -18.66 2.04
N LEU A 82 -4.14 -19.08 2.79
CA LEU A 82 -4.60 -18.35 3.98
C LEU A 82 -3.47 -18.08 4.99
N PRO A 83 -2.58 -19.04 5.32
CA PRO A 83 -1.44 -18.77 6.20
C PRO A 83 -0.46 -17.75 5.60
N VAL A 84 -0.33 -17.68 4.28
CA VAL A 84 0.52 -16.71 3.59
C VAL A 84 -0.02 -15.30 3.79
N TYR A 85 -1.32 -15.11 3.59
CA TYR A 85 -1.96 -13.81 3.78
C TYR A 85 -1.89 -13.35 5.24
N ILE A 86 -2.13 -14.25 6.19
CA ILE A 86 -2.09 -13.93 7.63
C ILE A 86 -0.66 -13.57 8.05
N ALA A 87 0.31 -14.47 7.85
CA ALA A 87 1.66 -14.25 8.35
C ALA A 87 2.41 -13.17 7.55
N GLY A 88 2.22 -13.13 6.22
CA GLY A 88 2.75 -12.06 5.36
C GLY A 88 2.11 -10.70 5.66
N GLY A 89 0.79 -10.67 5.89
CA GLY A 89 0.06 -9.46 6.28
C GLY A 89 0.50 -8.93 7.65
N ALA A 90 0.64 -9.82 8.63
CA ALA A 90 1.15 -9.47 9.96
C ALA A 90 2.59 -8.94 9.92
N ALA A 91 3.51 -9.66 9.27
CA ALA A 91 4.90 -9.24 9.15
C ALA A 91 5.04 -7.94 8.35
N GLY A 92 4.30 -7.80 7.25
CA GLY A 92 4.27 -6.57 6.46
C GLY A 92 3.72 -5.39 7.27
N ALA A 93 2.66 -5.59 8.05
CA ALA A 93 2.11 -4.57 8.93
C ALA A 93 3.11 -4.15 10.01
N ALA A 94 3.87 -5.09 10.57
CA ALA A 94 4.92 -4.78 11.54
C ALA A 94 5.99 -3.87 10.91
N PHE A 95 6.51 -4.25 9.73
CA PHE A 95 7.49 -3.46 9.00
C PHE A 95 6.97 -2.05 8.67
N ALA A 96 5.75 -1.97 8.13
CA ALA A 96 5.11 -0.69 7.83
C ALA A 96 4.91 0.16 9.08
N THR A 97 4.54 -0.44 10.22
CA THR A 97 4.27 0.29 11.46
C THR A 97 5.55 0.85 12.07
N ILE A 98 6.62 0.05 12.16
CA ILE A 98 7.91 0.47 12.73
C ILE A 98 8.45 1.73 12.04
N ILE A 99 8.28 1.83 10.72
CA ILE A 99 8.75 2.97 9.94
C ILE A 99 7.71 4.08 9.89
N ASN A 100 6.47 3.76 9.53
CA ASN A 100 5.47 4.78 9.20
C ASN A 100 4.82 5.43 10.43
N TYR A 101 4.73 4.73 11.57
CA TYR A 101 4.10 5.29 12.76
C TYR A 101 4.92 6.47 13.35
N PRO A 102 6.25 6.36 13.56
CA PRO A 102 7.06 7.50 13.96
C PRO A 102 6.93 8.67 12.98
N ILE A 103 6.93 8.39 11.67
CA ILE A 103 6.74 9.43 10.65
C ILE A 103 5.36 10.09 10.79
N SER A 104 4.28 9.34 11.02
CA SER A 104 2.95 9.93 11.21
C SER A 104 2.89 10.81 12.45
N VAL A 105 3.54 10.41 13.55
CA VAL A 105 3.61 11.24 14.76
C VAL A 105 4.36 12.55 14.50
N VAL A 106 5.50 12.50 13.78
CA VAL A 106 6.26 13.71 13.41
C VAL A 106 5.42 14.63 12.51
N ARG A 107 4.73 14.07 11.52
CA ARG A 107 3.87 14.84 10.60
C ARG A 107 2.71 15.50 11.34
N SER A 108 2.00 14.77 12.21
CA SER A 108 0.91 15.31 13.04
C SER A 108 1.39 16.44 13.96
N LYS A 109 2.58 16.31 14.58
CA LYS A 109 3.14 17.40 15.40
C LYS A 109 3.45 18.65 14.58
N ARG A 110 3.92 18.50 13.34
CA ARG A 110 4.17 19.63 12.42
C ARG A 110 2.89 20.32 11.98
N THR A 111 1.76 19.61 11.95
CA THR A 111 0.44 20.18 11.64
C THR A 111 -0.32 20.68 12.88
N ASN A 112 0.36 20.84 14.02
CA ASN A 112 -0.20 21.24 15.32
C ASN A 112 -1.27 20.30 15.90
N GLU A 113 -1.30 19.04 15.45
CA GLU A 113 -2.13 18.01 16.08
C GLU A 113 -1.44 17.53 17.37
N LYS A 114 -2.20 17.42 18.46
CA LYS A 114 -1.71 16.93 19.75
C LYS A 114 -1.59 15.40 19.77
N VAL A 115 -0.81 14.85 18.85
CA VAL A 115 -0.52 13.41 18.80
C VAL A 115 0.80 13.14 19.53
N SER A 116 0.71 12.43 20.66
CA SER A 116 1.87 11.89 21.36
C SER A 116 2.11 10.45 20.94
N PHE A 117 3.38 10.03 21.01
CA PHE A 117 3.72 8.62 20.85
C PHE A 117 3.07 7.83 22.00
N SER A 118 2.27 6.82 21.68
CA SER A 118 1.69 5.93 22.68
C SER A 118 1.69 4.49 22.19
N LEU A 119 1.91 3.54 23.11
CA LEU A 119 1.88 2.12 22.77
C LEU A 119 0.52 1.70 22.22
N LYS A 120 -0.57 2.27 22.76
CA LYS A 120 -1.94 2.03 22.29
C LYS A 120 -2.11 2.49 20.83
N SER A 121 -1.65 3.70 20.49
CA SER A 121 -1.71 4.21 19.12
C SER A 121 -0.81 3.42 18.16
N PHE A 122 0.34 2.94 18.62
CA PHE A 122 1.21 2.06 17.84
C PHE A 122 0.53 0.73 17.53
N GLN A 123 -0.11 0.10 18.53
CA GLN A 123 -0.85 -1.15 18.37
C GLN A 123 -2.04 -0.97 17.42
N MET A 124 -2.80 0.12 17.57
CA MET A 124 -3.90 0.46 16.65
C MET A 124 -3.40 0.59 15.22
N TYR A 125 -2.32 1.36 15.01
CA TYR A 125 -1.69 1.53 13.71
C TYR A 125 -1.26 0.20 13.09
N TYR A 126 -0.73 -0.71 13.92
CA TYR A 126 -0.36 -2.06 13.48
C TYR A 126 -1.59 -2.87 13.03
N PHE A 127 -2.60 -3.00 13.89
CA PHE A 127 -3.75 -3.86 13.60
C PHE A 127 -4.53 -3.38 12.36
N ASP A 128 -4.70 -2.07 12.18
CA ASP A 128 -5.35 -1.51 10.99
C ASP A 128 -4.64 -1.99 9.70
N ARG A 129 -3.30 -2.06 9.72
CA ARG A 129 -2.50 -2.50 8.58
C ARG A 129 -2.49 -4.01 8.37
N VAL A 130 -2.60 -4.81 9.42
CA VAL A 130 -2.65 -6.29 9.30
C VAL A 130 -3.81 -6.69 8.41
N PHE A 131 -5.01 -6.24 8.75
CA PHE A 131 -6.22 -6.62 8.03
C PHE A 131 -6.28 -6.01 6.64
N ALA A 132 -5.79 -4.78 6.47
CA ALA A 132 -5.69 -4.15 5.16
C ALA A 132 -4.77 -4.94 4.21
N PHE A 133 -3.60 -5.37 4.68
CA PHE A 133 -2.67 -6.18 3.88
C PHE A 133 -3.20 -7.59 3.61
N MET A 134 -3.82 -8.22 4.59
CA MET A 134 -4.46 -9.53 4.41
C MET A 134 -5.53 -9.48 3.32
N GLY A 135 -6.48 -8.54 3.42
CA GLY A 135 -7.57 -8.41 2.45
C GLY A 135 -7.07 -8.05 1.06
N PHE A 136 -6.10 -7.13 0.96
CA PHE A 136 -5.49 -6.74 -0.31
C PHE A 136 -4.76 -7.89 -1.00
N ALA A 137 -3.96 -8.67 -0.26
CA ALA A 137 -3.21 -9.80 -0.81
C ALA A 137 -4.15 -10.92 -1.26
N ALA A 138 -5.14 -11.25 -0.42
CA ALA A 138 -6.13 -12.27 -0.75
C ALA A 138 -6.93 -11.92 -2.01
N SER A 139 -7.39 -10.68 -2.14
CA SER A 139 -8.14 -10.25 -3.33
C SER A 139 -7.29 -10.23 -4.59
N MET A 140 -6.02 -9.78 -4.51
CA MET A 140 -5.11 -9.80 -5.64
C MET A 140 -4.98 -11.21 -6.22
N ASP A 141 -4.68 -12.19 -5.34
CA ASP A 141 -4.48 -13.57 -5.75
C ASP A 141 -5.76 -14.23 -6.28
N GLN A 142 -6.94 -13.81 -5.82
CA GLN A 142 -8.22 -14.35 -6.30
C GLN A 142 -8.70 -13.68 -7.59
N ILE A 143 -8.43 -12.39 -7.82
CA ILE A 143 -8.92 -11.68 -9.01
C ILE A 143 -8.01 -11.95 -10.22
N ILE A 144 -6.69 -11.95 -10.04
CA ILE A 144 -5.70 -12.08 -11.13
C ILE A 144 -5.98 -13.27 -12.07
N PRO A 145 -6.31 -14.49 -11.59
CA PRO A 145 -6.58 -15.64 -12.45
C PRO A 145 -7.76 -15.45 -13.42
N HIS A 146 -8.68 -14.53 -13.11
CA HIS A 146 -9.86 -14.24 -13.93
C HIS A 146 -9.63 -13.09 -14.92
N LEU A 147 -8.47 -12.42 -14.84
CA LEU A 147 -8.10 -11.34 -15.74
C LEU A 147 -7.52 -11.89 -17.04
N LYS A 148 -8.16 -11.57 -18.18
CA LYS A 148 -7.62 -11.93 -19.50
C LYS A 148 -6.42 -11.04 -19.84
N PRO A 149 -5.30 -11.59 -20.33
CA PRO A 149 -4.23 -10.80 -20.92
C PRO A 149 -4.76 -9.98 -22.10
N THR A 150 -4.27 -8.75 -22.24
CA THR A 150 -4.65 -7.87 -23.35
C THR A 150 -3.44 -7.11 -23.87
N ASN A 151 -3.36 -6.96 -25.20
CA ASN A 151 -2.33 -6.18 -25.87
C ASN A 151 -2.73 -4.70 -26.02
N ASN A 152 -3.97 -4.35 -25.70
CA ASN A 152 -4.45 -2.97 -25.76
C ASN A 152 -4.04 -2.23 -24.47
N SER A 153 -3.27 -1.15 -24.62
CA SER A 153 -2.72 -0.37 -23.52
C SER A 153 -3.80 0.27 -22.63
N LEU A 154 -4.91 0.75 -23.21
CA LEU A 154 -6.03 1.32 -22.46
C LEU A 154 -6.77 0.24 -21.66
N HIS A 155 -7.02 -0.92 -22.28
CA HIS A 155 -7.65 -2.04 -21.60
C HIS A 155 -6.77 -2.54 -20.45
N TYR A 156 -5.47 -2.72 -20.69
CA TYR A 156 -4.51 -3.10 -19.66
C TYR A 156 -4.48 -2.09 -18.51
N TRP A 157 -4.46 -0.79 -18.82
CA TRP A 157 -4.52 0.28 -17.83
C TRP A 157 -5.80 0.20 -16.99
N ALA A 158 -6.96 0.10 -17.63
CA ALA A 158 -8.26 0.03 -16.94
C ALA A 158 -8.36 -1.22 -16.06
N GLN A 159 -7.92 -2.37 -16.56
CA GLN A 159 -7.91 -3.64 -15.85
C GLN A 159 -6.97 -3.61 -14.64
N SER A 160 -5.79 -2.99 -14.78
CA SER A 160 -4.81 -2.84 -13.70
C SER A 160 -5.34 -1.93 -12.59
N HIS A 161 -5.98 -0.81 -12.94
CA HIS A 161 -6.62 0.06 -11.96
C HIS A 161 -7.82 -0.60 -11.29
N PHE A 162 -8.66 -1.30 -12.05
CA PHE A 162 -9.77 -2.08 -11.49
C PHE A 162 -9.27 -3.09 -10.44
N LEU A 163 -8.26 -3.88 -10.79
CA LEU A 163 -7.65 -4.85 -9.88
C LEU A 163 -7.11 -4.18 -8.60
N LEU A 164 -6.38 -3.07 -8.73
CA LEU A 164 -5.82 -2.34 -7.59
C LEU A 164 -6.91 -1.74 -6.69
N GLN A 165 -7.93 -1.10 -7.27
CA GLN A 165 -9.01 -0.49 -6.49
C GLN A 165 -9.87 -1.54 -5.80
N MET A 166 -10.21 -2.64 -6.48
CA MET A 166 -10.94 -3.75 -5.86
C MET A 166 -10.14 -4.39 -4.74
N SER A 167 -8.82 -4.49 -4.90
CA SER A 167 -7.97 -5.05 -3.84
C SER A 167 -7.83 -4.13 -2.63
N HIS A 168 -7.69 -2.82 -2.86
CA HIS A 168 -7.77 -1.86 -1.77
C HIS A 168 -9.14 -1.89 -1.08
N PHE A 169 -10.22 -2.04 -1.84
CA PHE A 169 -11.55 -2.13 -1.27
C PHE A 169 -11.70 -3.39 -0.40
N ALA A 170 -11.21 -4.54 -0.86
CA ALA A 170 -11.17 -5.76 -0.05
C ALA A 170 -10.35 -5.59 1.24
N GLY A 171 -9.16 -4.98 1.15
CA GLY A 171 -8.36 -4.62 2.32
C GLY A 171 -9.13 -3.77 3.33
N ASN A 172 -9.77 -2.70 2.85
CA ASN A 172 -10.60 -1.82 3.67
C ASN A 172 -11.80 -2.56 4.33
N LEU A 173 -12.42 -3.51 3.64
CA LEU A 173 -13.49 -4.34 4.22
C LEU A 173 -12.98 -5.26 5.32
N CYS A 174 -11.79 -5.85 5.16
CA CYS A 174 -11.16 -6.65 6.19
C CYS A 174 -10.76 -5.82 7.41
N GLU A 175 -10.30 -4.57 7.20
CA GLU A 175 -9.90 -3.64 8.25
C GLU A 175 -11.08 -3.07 9.03
N TYR A 176 -12.21 -2.82 8.35
CA TYR A 176 -13.34 -2.06 8.90
C TYR A 176 -13.85 -2.53 10.28
N PRO A 177 -14.04 -3.84 10.56
CA PRO A 177 -14.52 -4.29 11.87
C PRO A 177 -13.62 -3.80 13.02
N VAL A 178 -12.31 -3.86 12.83
CA VAL A 178 -11.33 -3.40 13.81
C VAL A 178 -11.35 -1.89 13.92
N TYR A 179 -11.38 -1.19 12.77
CA TYR A 179 -11.48 0.27 12.73
C TYR A 179 -12.75 0.80 13.43
N TYR A 180 -13.88 0.11 13.26
CA TYR A 180 -15.16 0.44 13.90
C TYR A 180 -15.06 0.30 15.42
N ILE A 181 -14.52 -0.81 15.92
CA ILE A 181 -14.34 -1.04 17.36
C ILE A 181 -13.41 0.02 17.98
N GLN A 182 -12.37 0.43 17.25
CA GLN A 182 -11.39 1.39 17.76
C GLN A 182 -11.86 2.84 17.72
N ASN A 183 -12.49 3.26 16.63
CA ASN A 183 -12.77 4.67 16.32
C ASN A 183 -14.26 5.02 16.29
N GLY A 184 -15.16 4.04 16.43
CA GLY A 184 -16.63 4.26 16.39
C GLY A 184 -17.15 4.85 15.07
N THR A 185 -16.34 4.82 14.00
CA THR A 185 -16.69 5.49 12.74
C THR A 185 -17.66 4.63 11.93
N PRO A 186 -18.82 5.17 11.50
CA PRO A 186 -19.78 4.39 10.74
C PRO A 186 -19.25 4.00 9.35
N PHE A 187 -19.68 2.83 8.87
CA PHE A 187 -19.26 2.27 7.58
C PHE A 187 -19.44 3.25 6.41
N SER A 188 -20.55 4.00 6.39
CA SER A 188 -20.83 4.96 5.33
C SER A 188 -19.77 6.07 5.23
N LEU A 189 -19.29 6.58 6.37
CA LEU A 189 -18.24 7.60 6.41
C LEU A 189 -16.88 7.01 6.02
N TYR A 190 -16.57 5.82 6.50
CA TYR A 190 -15.37 5.09 6.13
C TYR A 190 -15.30 4.83 4.62
N MET A 191 -16.42 4.38 4.04
CA MET A 191 -16.55 4.14 2.60
C MET A 191 -16.52 5.42 1.77
N LYS A 192 -17.14 6.51 2.24
CA LYS A 192 -17.05 7.82 1.58
C LYS A 192 -15.59 8.28 1.49
N ASN A 193 -14.81 8.12 2.55
CA ASN A 193 -13.38 8.47 2.55
C ASN A 193 -12.59 7.59 1.56
N HIS A 194 -12.90 6.30 1.48
CA HIS A 194 -12.34 5.41 0.48
C HIS A 194 -12.64 5.90 -0.94
N LEU A 195 -13.90 6.16 -1.27
CA LEU A 195 -14.33 6.61 -2.60
C LEU A 195 -13.67 7.95 -2.98
N ASN A 196 -13.62 8.90 -2.06
CA ASN A 196 -12.96 10.20 -2.28
C ASN A 196 -11.46 10.09 -2.57
N SER A 197 -10.83 8.99 -2.14
CA SER A 197 -9.39 8.75 -2.36
C SER A 197 -9.07 7.98 -3.65
N LEU A 198 -10.07 7.52 -4.41
CA LEU A 198 -9.87 6.70 -5.62
C LEU A 198 -8.99 7.43 -6.65
N THR A 199 -9.37 8.66 -7.03
CA THR A 199 -8.65 9.44 -8.04
C THR A 199 -7.19 9.65 -7.64
N ARG A 200 -6.94 10.06 -6.39
CA ARG A 200 -5.58 10.24 -5.87
C ARG A 200 -4.78 8.94 -5.90
N ARG A 201 -5.41 7.79 -5.63
CA ARG A 201 -4.73 6.47 -5.70
C ARG A 201 -4.41 6.06 -7.13
N MET A 202 -5.28 6.38 -8.11
CA MET A 202 -4.99 6.11 -9.52
C MET A 202 -3.75 6.89 -9.99
N PHE A 203 -3.70 8.20 -9.74
CA PHE A 203 -2.53 9.02 -10.06
C PHE A 203 -1.26 8.52 -9.35
N ASN A 204 -1.38 8.16 -8.07
CA ASN A 204 -0.25 7.61 -7.33
C ASN A 204 0.25 6.30 -7.95
N SER A 205 -0.64 5.40 -8.34
CA SER A 205 -0.28 4.15 -9.00
C SER A 205 0.42 4.39 -10.34
N ASP A 206 -0.14 5.28 -11.17
CA ASP A 206 0.42 5.60 -12.49
C ASP A 206 1.83 6.20 -12.38
N PHE A 207 2.02 7.20 -11.51
CA PHE A 207 3.34 7.77 -11.28
C PHE A 207 4.31 6.78 -10.65
N SER A 208 3.85 5.95 -9.70
CA SER A 208 4.69 4.91 -9.08
C SER A 208 5.18 3.91 -10.13
N CYS A 209 4.30 3.47 -11.02
CA CYS A 209 4.64 2.58 -12.13
C CYS A 209 5.62 3.25 -13.11
N PHE A 210 5.39 4.52 -13.46
CA PHE A 210 6.29 5.29 -14.31
C PHE A 210 7.72 5.36 -13.73
N PHE A 211 7.87 5.82 -12.48
CA PHE A 211 9.18 5.95 -11.86
C PHE A 211 9.85 4.60 -11.63
N LYS A 212 9.09 3.59 -11.21
CA LYS A 212 9.60 2.23 -11.02
C LYS A 212 10.18 1.69 -12.33
N LYS A 213 9.49 1.82 -13.46
CA LYS A 213 9.98 1.39 -14.78
C LYS A 213 11.26 2.13 -15.18
N LYS A 214 11.28 3.46 -15.02
CA LYS A 214 12.45 4.30 -15.31
C LYS A 214 13.68 3.92 -14.47
N LEU A 215 13.50 3.72 -13.16
CA LEU A 215 14.58 3.32 -12.25
C LEU A 215 15.08 1.90 -12.49
N SER A 216 14.24 1.04 -13.07
CA SER A 216 14.59 -0.36 -13.33
C SER A 216 15.20 -0.58 -14.71
N GLY A 217 15.27 0.46 -15.55
CA GLY A 217 15.76 0.35 -16.93
C GLY A 217 14.88 -0.51 -17.85
N ILE A 218 13.63 -0.78 -17.46
CA ILE A 218 12.70 -1.57 -18.28
C ILE A 218 12.16 -0.66 -19.40
N PRO A 219 12.35 -1.00 -20.69
CA PRO A 219 11.92 -0.15 -21.81
C PRO A 219 10.40 0.02 -21.86
N TYR A 220 9.95 1.14 -22.45
CA TYR A 220 8.54 1.35 -22.80
C TYR A 220 8.17 0.33 -23.89
N MET A 221 7.27 -0.61 -23.57
CA MET A 221 6.46 -1.32 -24.56
C MET A 221 5.07 -0.69 -24.56
#